data_AF-A0A099I068-F1
#
_entry.id   AF-A0A099I068-F1
#
_cell.length_a   1.000
_cell.length_b   1.000
_cell.length_c   1.000
_cell.angle_alpha   90.00
_cell.angle_beta   90.00
_cell.angle_gamma   90.00
#
_symmetry.space_group_name_H-M   'P 1'
#
loop_
_entity.id
_entity.type
_entity.pdbx_description
1 polymer ?
#
loop_
_entity_poly.entity_id
_entity_poly.type
_entity_poly.pdbx_seq_one_letter_code
_entity_poly.pdbx_strand_id
1 'polypeptide(L)'
;MRKKLKSIVMIFASILLCGSNMLSTVTIKANVTKLEDTGYWHSGQAHNPDNPAQTAWFDHQKIEKIHVEQGVGVCSEPWEVIGDWGGYVTSPIQEGRIADIWYYAYVNTNQSKWNYAVGQLMVWEYLGYKPTAHNVPNYEKRKAEVNASIANMSKKPSFSGKKIILNIGESKTLTDTNGVLSDFKGKESVPKGISVKRNGNKLTVTASTTAAENSTYSLNKIRPEMIGQSIVHRKPGGQDILVPLRADPGTFKLKIQVNKYGALKITKQDEDGNLVPNTSFKVSKNADMSSPIGTYQTGSDGTVTVNDLAPATYYVQESAVPNHLILDKTIHTVSVSANKTASFTARNKWKKGRVQIRKV
;
A
#
# COMPACT_ATOMS: atom_id res chain seq x y z
N MET A 1 11.86 63.52 -2.50
CA MET A 1 11.75 62.05 -2.67
C MET A 1 12.80 61.38 -1.79
N ARG A 2 12.42 60.28 -1.14
CA ARG A 2 13.02 59.69 0.08
C ARG A 2 14.51 59.27 -0.06
N LYS A 3 15.26 59.57 1.00
CA LYS A 3 16.67 59.23 1.26
C LYS A 3 16.91 57.72 1.29
N LYS A 4 18.04 57.30 0.71
CA LYS A 4 18.70 56.00 0.93
C LYS A 4 19.52 56.00 2.23
N LEU A 5 19.67 54.78 2.76
CA LEU A 5 20.80 54.22 3.52
C LEU A 5 20.95 54.54 5.01
N LYS A 6 20.95 53.49 5.87
CA LYS A 6 22.12 53.02 6.65
C LYS A 6 21.82 51.80 7.56
N SER A 7 22.80 50.87 7.58
CA SER A 7 23.25 49.96 8.67
C SER A 7 22.31 48.85 9.18
N ILE A 8 22.67 47.56 9.10
CA ILE A 8 23.73 46.77 9.78
C ILE A 8 23.41 46.51 11.28
N VAL A 9 23.30 45.22 11.62
CA VAL A 9 23.73 44.48 12.84
C VAL A 9 22.69 43.43 13.30
N MET A 10 23.20 42.23 13.54
CA MET A 10 22.61 40.99 14.05
C MET A 10 21.80 41.15 15.35
N ILE A 11 20.94 40.16 15.67
CA ILE A 11 21.10 39.28 16.85
C ILE A 11 20.09 38.10 16.76
N PHE A 12 20.65 36.89 16.75
CA PHE A 12 20.00 35.65 17.17
C PHE A 12 19.95 35.64 18.70
N ALA A 13 18.77 35.60 19.33
CA ALA A 13 18.58 35.17 20.72
C ALA A 13 17.09 34.91 21.04
N SER A 14 16.65 33.68 20.77
CA SER A 14 15.91 32.80 21.69
C SER A 14 14.90 33.39 22.69
N ILE A 15 13.60 33.17 22.42
CA ILE A 15 12.57 32.70 23.37
C ILE A 15 11.66 31.77 22.54
N LEU A 16 11.89 30.45 22.45
CA LEU A 16 11.45 29.44 23.42
C LEU A 16 10.22 29.86 24.26
N LEU A 17 9.11 30.15 23.60
CA LEU A 17 7.78 30.09 24.21
C LEU A 17 7.11 28.82 23.72
N CYS A 18 6.84 27.93 24.67
CA CYS A 18 6.07 26.70 24.58
C CYS A 18 5.08 26.70 23.39
N GLY A 19 5.11 25.72 22.50
CA GLY A 19 5.13 24.32 22.90
C GLY A 19 3.87 23.94 23.67
N SER A 20 2.77 24.68 23.55
CA SER A 20 1.44 24.12 23.70
C SER A 20 0.78 24.24 22.34
N ASN A 21 0.77 23.13 21.60
CA ASN A 21 -0.41 22.83 20.81
C ASN A 21 -1.59 22.99 21.77
N MET A 22 -2.23 24.16 21.76
CA MET A 22 -3.65 24.19 22.06
C MET A 22 -4.26 23.38 20.93
N LEU A 23 -4.26 22.05 21.12
CA LEU A 23 -5.40 21.24 20.77
C LEU A 23 -6.55 21.91 21.51
N SER A 24 -7.09 22.99 20.94
CA SER A 24 -8.46 23.36 21.18
C SER A 24 -9.21 22.08 20.83
N THR A 25 -9.60 21.33 21.85
CA THR A 25 -10.56 20.25 21.72
C THR A 25 -11.77 20.91 21.09
N VAL A 26 -11.91 20.78 19.78
CA VAL A 26 -13.15 21.12 19.11
C VAL A 26 -14.14 20.12 19.69
N THR A 27 -14.94 20.58 20.65
CA THR A 27 -16.08 19.82 21.13
C THR A 27 -17.09 19.80 19.99
N ILE A 28 -16.97 18.79 19.12
CA ILE A 28 -18.01 18.52 18.12
C ILE A 28 -19.20 17.99 18.91
N LYS A 29 -20.22 18.83 19.10
CA LYS A 29 -21.54 18.37 19.55
C LYS A 29 -22.10 17.52 18.42
N ALA A 30 -22.16 16.20 18.60
CA ALA A 30 -22.91 15.36 17.69
C ALA A 30 -24.33 15.21 18.21
N ASN A 31 -25.28 15.14 17.28
CA ASN A 31 -26.65 14.76 17.56
C ASN A 31 -26.91 13.35 17.02
N VAL A 32 -27.73 12.57 17.73
CA VAL A 32 -28.45 11.46 17.09
C VAL A 32 -29.29 12.09 15.99
N THR A 33 -29.28 11.50 14.80
CA THR A 33 -30.01 11.97 13.61
C THR A 33 -31.18 11.05 13.28
N LYS A 34 -31.08 9.76 13.60
CA LYS A 34 -32.13 8.77 13.35
C LYS A 34 -31.95 7.54 14.25
N LEU A 35 -33.07 7.01 14.75
CA LEU A 35 -33.17 5.64 15.26
C LEU A 35 -33.90 4.80 14.22
N GLU A 36 -33.33 3.65 13.88
CA GLU A 36 -33.88 2.74 12.90
C GLU A 36 -34.11 1.37 13.52
N ASP A 37 -35.37 0.92 13.54
CA ASP A 37 -35.73 -0.40 14.02
C ASP A 37 -35.02 -1.50 13.21
N THR A 38 -34.25 -2.34 13.89
CA THR A 38 -33.53 -3.46 13.26
C THR A 38 -34.42 -4.69 13.05
N GLY A 39 -35.58 -4.75 13.71
CA GLY A 39 -36.44 -5.94 13.81
C GLY A 39 -35.98 -6.96 14.86
N TYR A 40 -34.91 -6.65 15.61
CA TYR A 40 -34.38 -7.50 16.68
C TYR A 40 -34.62 -6.87 18.05
N TRP A 41 -34.70 -7.71 19.08
CA TRP A 41 -34.97 -7.30 20.45
C TRP A 41 -34.14 -8.10 21.46
N HIS A 42 -34.02 -7.56 22.67
CA HIS A 42 -33.47 -8.22 23.85
C HIS A 42 -34.36 -7.97 25.07
N SER A 43 -34.30 -8.87 26.05
CA SER A 43 -34.91 -8.72 27.38
C SER A 43 -33.81 -8.81 28.43
N GLY A 44 -34.03 -8.19 29.58
CA GLY A 44 -33.04 -8.19 30.66
C GLY A 44 -33.37 -7.20 31.76
N GLN A 45 -32.33 -6.84 32.50
CA GLN A 45 -32.40 -5.80 33.54
C GLN A 45 -31.65 -4.55 33.06
N ALA A 46 -32.23 -3.38 33.30
CA ALA A 46 -31.60 -2.07 33.13
C ALA A 46 -31.71 -1.28 34.44
N HIS A 47 -30.97 -0.18 34.62
CA HIS A 47 -31.28 0.75 35.70
C HIS A 47 -32.68 1.33 35.50
N ASN A 48 -33.41 1.44 36.60
CA ASN A 48 -34.71 2.07 36.58
C ASN A 48 -34.53 3.56 36.27
N PRO A 49 -35.14 4.09 35.19
CA PRO A 49 -35.04 5.50 34.84
C PRO A 49 -35.58 6.45 35.93
N ASP A 50 -36.50 5.97 36.77
CA ASP A 50 -37.08 6.74 37.89
C ASP A 50 -36.29 6.60 39.19
N ASN A 51 -35.47 5.54 39.33
CA ASN A 51 -34.62 5.33 40.49
C ASN A 51 -33.33 4.56 40.10
N PRO A 52 -32.25 5.27 39.73
CA PRO A 52 -31.01 4.66 39.25
C PRO A 52 -30.32 3.71 40.25
N ALA A 53 -30.72 3.72 41.53
CA ALA A 53 -30.22 2.78 42.54
C ALA A 53 -30.90 1.39 42.49
N GLN A 54 -31.90 1.20 41.63
CA GLN A 54 -32.61 -0.07 41.45
C GLN A 54 -32.57 -0.52 39.99
N THR A 55 -32.59 -1.84 39.77
CA THR A 55 -32.73 -2.44 38.44
C THR A 55 -34.20 -2.71 38.12
N ALA A 56 -34.65 -2.34 36.93
CA ALA A 56 -35.96 -2.70 36.40
C ALA A 56 -35.83 -3.78 35.32
N TRP A 57 -36.80 -4.69 35.28
CA TRP A 57 -36.92 -5.67 34.21
C TRP A 57 -37.61 -5.05 33.00
N PHE A 58 -37.07 -5.29 31.81
CA PHE A 58 -37.73 -4.97 30.57
C PHE A 58 -37.84 -6.22 29.70
N ASP A 59 -38.88 -6.24 28.88
CA ASP A 59 -39.16 -7.36 28.00
C ASP A 59 -39.28 -6.88 26.54
N HIS A 60 -38.64 -7.60 25.62
CA HIS A 60 -38.65 -7.35 24.18
C HIS A 60 -38.27 -5.91 23.77
N GLN A 61 -37.29 -5.30 24.45
CA GLN A 61 -36.77 -3.99 24.06
C GLN A 61 -36.06 -4.09 22.70
N LYS A 62 -36.38 -3.16 21.80
CA LYS A 62 -35.83 -3.13 20.45
C LYS A 62 -34.34 -2.80 20.47
N ILE A 63 -33.58 -3.49 19.62
CA ILE A 63 -32.23 -3.09 19.26
C ILE A 63 -32.36 -2.10 18.11
N GLU A 64 -32.14 -0.82 18.37
CA GLU A 64 -32.26 0.23 17.36
C GLU A 64 -30.90 0.60 16.77
N LYS A 65 -30.87 0.79 15.46
CA LYS A 65 -29.71 1.29 14.75
C LYS A 65 -29.61 2.81 14.92
N ILE A 66 -28.54 3.23 15.59
CA ILE A 66 -28.30 4.61 15.97
C ILE A 66 -27.48 5.29 14.88
N HIS A 67 -28.06 6.29 14.24
CA HIS A 67 -27.37 7.17 13.31
C HIS A 67 -27.02 8.46 14.02
N VAL A 68 -25.77 8.89 13.87
CA VAL A 68 -25.23 10.17 14.33
C VAL A 68 -24.59 10.91 13.15
N GLU A 69 -24.28 12.19 13.31
CA GLU A 69 -23.67 12.99 12.24
C GLU A 69 -22.36 12.39 11.68
N GLN A 70 -21.59 11.72 12.54
CA GLN A 70 -20.30 11.09 12.21
C GLN A 70 -20.45 9.65 11.66
N GLY A 71 -21.67 9.13 11.53
CA GLY A 71 -21.94 7.80 10.99
C GLY A 71 -22.85 6.96 11.87
N VAL A 72 -22.50 5.70 12.06
CA VAL A 72 -23.31 4.75 12.85
C VAL A 72 -22.69 4.63 14.24
N GLY A 73 -23.47 5.00 15.25
CA GLY A 73 -23.11 4.87 16.65
C GLY A 73 -23.49 3.50 17.22
N VAL A 74 -22.97 3.22 18.39
CA VAL A 74 -23.23 2.03 19.21
C VAL A 74 -23.61 2.52 20.58
N CYS A 75 -24.64 1.94 21.18
CA CYS A 75 -24.87 2.18 22.60
C CYS A 75 -23.72 1.61 23.44
N SER A 76 -23.16 2.41 24.34
CA SER A 76 -22.13 2.03 25.31
C SER A 76 -22.61 1.97 26.77
N GLU A 77 -23.90 2.13 27.03
CA GLU A 77 -24.51 2.02 28.37
C GLU A 77 -25.78 1.16 28.33
N PRO A 78 -25.65 -0.17 28.39
CA PRO A 78 -26.79 -1.09 28.28
C PRO A 78 -27.86 -0.94 29.38
N TRP A 79 -27.56 -0.18 30.43
CA TRP A 79 -28.41 -0.02 31.62
C TRP A 79 -29.27 1.24 31.58
N GLU A 80 -29.18 2.09 30.55
CA GLU A 80 -29.99 3.33 30.43
C GLU A 80 -30.91 3.31 29.19
N VAL A 81 -32.07 3.96 29.28
CA VAL A 81 -33.08 4.06 28.20
C VAL A 81 -32.82 5.28 27.31
N ILE A 82 -33.06 5.17 26.00
CA ILE A 82 -32.89 6.28 25.05
C ILE A 82 -33.99 7.35 25.30
N GLY A 83 -33.58 8.60 25.54
CA GLY A 83 -34.50 9.75 25.71
C GLY A 83 -34.25 10.88 24.71
N ASP A 84 -35.27 11.69 24.43
CA ASP A 84 -35.37 12.61 23.27
C ASP A 84 -34.21 13.62 23.05
N TRP A 85 -33.67 13.57 21.82
CA TRP A 85 -33.04 14.59 20.95
C TRP A 85 -32.46 15.89 21.57
N GLY A 86 -31.37 15.78 22.33
CA GLY A 86 -30.50 16.90 22.72
C GLY A 86 -29.02 16.54 22.61
N GLY A 87 -28.17 17.49 22.23
CA GLY A 87 -26.77 17.25 21.83
C GLY A 87 -25.82 16.79 22.95
N TYR A 88 -24.78 16.07 22.55
CA TYR A 88 -23.92 15.25 23.42
C TYR A 88 -22.48 15.80 23.58
N VAL A 89 -21.80 15.47 24.69
CA VAL A 89 -20.39 15.85 25.00
C VAL A 89 -19.46 14.62 25.04
N THR A 90 -18.18 14.76 24.67
CA THR A 90 -17.23 13.66 24.46
C THR A 90 -16.23 13.43 25.61
N SER A 91 -15.84 12.15 25.85
CA SER A 91 -14.79 11.73 26.80
C SER A 91 -14.12 10.41 26.34
N PRO A 92 -12.81 10.19 26.55
CA PRO A 92 -12.11 8.97 26.11
C PRO A 92 -12.14 7.83 27.16
N ILE A 93 -12.78 6.68 26.86
CA ILE A 93 -12.76 5.45 27.71
C ILE A 93 -12.81 4.16 26.86
N GLN A 94 -11.98 3.15 27.20
CA GLN A 94 -11.98 1.73 26.75
C GLN A 94 -12.31 1.44 25.26
N GLU A 95 -11.86 2.31 24.35
CA GLU A 95 -12.31 2.35 22.95
C GLU A 95 -11.85 1.16 22.08
N GLY A 96 -10.65 0.65 22.31
CA GLY A 96 -9.99 -0.25 21.36
C GLY A 96 -10.75 -1.57 21.14
N ARG A 97 -11.20 -2.21 22.23
CA ARG A 97 -11.90 -3.49 22.13
C ARG A 97 -13.31 -3.35 21.56
N ILE A 98 -14.01 -2.27 21.88
CA ILE A 98 -15.32 -1.98 21.30
C ILE A 98 -15.18 -1.72 19.80
N ALA A 99 -14.17 -0.97 19.37
CA ALA A 99 -13.87 -0.78 17.95
C ALA A 99 -13.52 -2.08 17.22
N ASP A 100 -12.81 -2.99 17.87
CA ASP A 100 -12.51 -4.31 17.30
C ASP A 100 -13.77 -5.16 17.09
N ILE A 101 -14.64 -5.20 18.11
CA ILE A 101 -15.95 -5.89 18.03
C ILE A 101 -16.78 -5.26 16.92
N TRP A 102 -16.94 -3.94 16.93
CA TRP A 102 -17.75 -3.22 15.97
C TRP A 102 -17.27 -3.40 14.53
N TYR A 103 -15.95 -3.37 14.33
CA TYR A 103 -15.36 -3.58 13.02
C TYR A 103 -15.72 -4.94 12.45
N TYR A 104 -15.53 -6.03 13.21
CA TYR A 104 -15.74 -7.38 12.69
C TYR A 104 -17.20 -7.85 12.71
N ALA A 105 -18.00 -7.38 13.66
CA ALA A 105 -19.41 -7.69 13.72
C ALA A 105 -20.22 -6.93 12.66
N TYR A 106 -19.88 -5.67 12.40
CA TYR A 106 -20.67 -4.78 11.56
C TYR A 106 -19.91 -4.20 10.36
N VAL A 107 -18.86 -3.41 10.58
CA VAL A 107 -18.29 -2.57 9.49
C VAL A 107 -17.63 -3.38 8.37
N ASN A 108 -16.94 -4.48 8.71
CA ASN A 108 -16.29 -5.38 7.77
C ASN A 108 -17.26 -6.40 7.13
N THR A 109 -18.56 -6.12 7.16
CA THR A 109 -19.61 -6.98 6.60
C THR A 109 -20.39 -6.23 5.50
N ASN A 110 -21.57 -6.71 5.16
CA ASN A 110 -22.55 -5.98 4.33
C ASN A 110 -23.37 -4.95 5.14
N GLN A 111 -23.08 -4.76 6.43
CA GLN A 111 -23.70 -3.76 7.30
C GLN A 111 -25.23 -3.89 7.41
N SER A 112 -25.74 -5.13 7.36
CA SER A 112 -27.17 -5.43 7.55
C SER A 112 -27.66 -5.10 8.97
N LYS A 113 -28.99 -5.00 9.12
CA LYS A 113 -29.65 -4.87 10.43
C LYS A 113 -29.26 -5.99 11.40
N TRP A 114 -29.10 -7.22 10.89
CA TRP A 114 -28.64 -8.36 11.68
C TRP A 114 -27.20 -8.18 12.17
N ASN A 115 -26.28 -7.74 11.30
CA ASN A 115 -24.89 -7.49 11.70
C ASN A 115 -24.79 -6.35 12.72
N TYR A 116 -25.65 -5.33 12.60
CA TYR A 116 -25.76 -4.28 13.61
C TYR A 116 -26.21 -4.86 14.95
N ALA A 117 -27.29 -5.65 14.98
CA ALA A 117 -27.82 -6.23 16.21
C ALA A 117 -26.82 -7.17 16.91
N VAL A 118 -26.09 -7.99 16.14
CA VAL A 118 -24.97 -8.79 16.65
C VAL A 118 -23.90 -7.89 17.27
N GLY A 119 -23.46 -6.85 16.55
CA GLY A 119 -22.44 -5.93 17.04
C GLY A 119 -22.85 -5.24 18.35
N GLN A 120 -24.10 -4.77 18.43
CA GLN A 120 -24.62 -4.10 19.61
C GLN A 120 -24.68 -5.03 20.82
N LEU A 121 -25.20 -6.26 20.66
CA LEU A 121 -25.21 -7.26 21.73
C LEU A 121 -23.80 -7.61 22.21
N MET A 122 -22.85 -7.81 21.29
CA MET A 122 -21.47 -8.13 21.67
C MET A 122 -20.79 -6.99 22.43
N VAL A 123 -21.08 -5.74 22.07
CA VAL A 123 -20.57 -4.57 22.80
C VAL A 123 -21.18 -4.50 24.20
N TRP A 124 -22.48 -4.73 24.34
CA TRP A 124 -23.13 -4.78 25.65
C TRP A 124 -22.60 -5.90 26.54
N GLU A 125 -22.41 -7.10 26.00
CA GLU A 125 -21.78 -8.20 26.75
C GLU A 125 -20.37 -7.88 27.20
N TYR A 126 -19.57 -7.22 26.35
CA TYR A 126 -18.24 -6.76 26.70
C TYR A 126 -18.28 -5.73 27.85
N LEU A 127 -19.30 -4.89 27.88
CA LEU A 127 -19.56 -3.90 28.93
C LEU A 127 -20.23 -4.51 30.19
N GLY A 128 -20.45 -5.83 30.20
CA GLY A 128 -20.94 -6.57 31.37
C GLY A 128 -22.45 -6.82 31.40
N TYR A 129 -23.21 -6.37 30.39
CA TYR A 129 -24.64 -6.68 30.29
C TYR A 129 -24.87 -8.12 29.83
N LYS A 130 -25.80 -8.80 30.49
CA LYS A 130 -26.16 -10.19 30.18
C LYS A 130 -27.65 -10.23 29.85
N PRO A 131 -28.04 -10.25 28.56
CA PRO A 131 -29.44 -10.37 28.20
C PRO A 131 -30.00 -11.69 28.70
N THR A 132 -31.22 -11.67 29.23
CA THR A 132 -31.93 -12.92 29.60
C THR A 132 -32.55 -13.59 28.38
N ALA A 133 -32.90 -12.82 27.35
CA ALA A 133 -33.36 -13.33 26.06
C ALA A 133 -33.06 -12.35 24.92
N HIS A 134 -33.00 -12.85 23.68
CA HIS A 134 -32.99 -12.04 22.46
C HIS A 134 -33.47 -12.89 21.27
N ASN A 135 -33.91 -12.25 20.17
CA ASN A 135 -34.31 -12.97 18.95
C ASN A 135 -33.26 -12.98 17.83
N VAL A 136 -32.03 -12.50 18.07
CA VAL A 136 -30.95 -12.49 17.06
C VAL A 136 -30.55 -13.93 16.68
N PRO A 137 -30.84 -14.40 15.44
CA PRO A 137 -30.58 -15.79 15.07
C PRO A 137 -29.07 -16.07 14.98
N ASN A 138 -28.65 -17.27 15.40
CA ASN A 138 -27.25 -17.75 15.33
C ASN A 138 -26.22 -16.84 16.04
N TYR A 139 -26.64 -16.06 17.03
CA TYR A 139 -25.81 -15.07 17.71
C TYR A 139 -24.50 -15.67 18.26
N GLU A 140 -24.57 -16.75 19.05
CA GLU A 140 -23.39 -17.35 19.69
C GLU A 140 -22.35 -17.84 18.67
N LYS A 141 -22.80 -18.44 17.57
CA LYS A 141 -21.92 -18.85 16.46
C LYS A 141 -21.21 -17.62 15.87
N ARG A 142 -21.98 -16.56 15.57
CA ARG A 142 -21.41 -15.35 14.99
C ARG A 142 -20.44 -14.64 15.94
N LYS A 143 -20.77 -14.58 17.22
CA LYS A 143 -19.92 -14.04 18.29
C LYS A 143 -18.58 -14.79 18.36
N ALA A 144 -18.58 -16.11 18.26
CA ALA A 144 -17.35 -16.90 18.18
C ALA A 144 -16.49 -16.54 16.94
N GLU A 145 -17.11 -16.39 15.76
CA GLU A 145 -16.42 -15.98 14.52
C GLU A 145 -15.79 -14.58 14.63
N VAL A 146 -16.54 -13.63 15.21
CA VAL A 146 -16.06 -12.26 15.46
C VAL A 146 -14.87 -12.29 16.42
N ASN A 147 -14.98 -13.01 17.55
CA ASN A 147 -13.87 -13.13 18.50
C ASN A 147 -12.62 -13.77 17.89
N ALA A 148 -12.78 -14.79 17.05
CA ALA A 148 -11.67 -15.39 16.30
C ALA A 148 -11.02 -14.39 15.34
N SER A 149 -11.82 -13.54 14.69
CA SER A 149 -11.31 -12.48 13.81
C SER A 149 -10.52 -11.42 14.58
N ILE A 150 -11.01 -11.01 15.76
CA ILE A 150 -10.31 -10.06 16.64
C ILE A 150 -8.98 -10.65 17.12
N ALA A 151 -8.96 -11.93 17.53
CA ALA A 151 -7.72 -12.59 17.95
C ALA A 151 -6.65 -12.63 16.84
N ASN A 152 -7.08 -12.66 15.57
CA ASN A 152 -6.20 -12.64 14.41
C ASN A 152 -5.95 -11.22 13.85
N MET A 153 -6.43 -10.17 14.50
CA MET A 153 -6.41 -8.82 13.95
C MET A 153 -4.99 -8.28 13.78
N SER A 154 -4.07 -8.62 14.69
CA SER A 154 -2.66 -8.24 14.60
C SER A 154 -1.85 -9.05 13.59
N LYS A 155 -2.36 -10.21 13.12
CA LYS A 155 -1.68 -11.02 12.12
C LYS A 155 -1.58 -10.26 10.80
N LYS A 156 -0.37 -10.28 10.24
CA LYS A 156 -0.02 -9.68 8.96
C LYS A 156 0.31 -10.78 7.95
N PRO A 157 0.23 -10.50 6.64
CA PRO A 157 0.69 -11.44 5.63
C PRO A 157 2.14 -11.84 5.88
N SER A 158 2.49 -13.08 5.58
CA SER A 158 3.82 -13.68 5.75
C SER A 158 4.95 -12.94 5.01
N PHE A 159 4.61 -12.08 4.04
CA PHE A 159 5.56 -11.21 3.34
C PHE A 159 5.58 -9.76 3.87
N SER A 160 4.86 -9.46 4.94
CA SER A 160 4.95 -8.18 5.64
C SER A 160 6.39 -7.90 6.09
N GLY A 161 6.88 -6.71 5.80
CA GLY A 161 8.23 -6.26 6.11
C GLY A 161 9.32 -6.83 5.18
N LYS A 162 9.00 -7.81 4.32
CA LYS A 162 9.96 -8.41 3.41
C LYS A 162 10.31 -7.48 2.25
N LYS A 163 11.42 -7.83 1.59
CA LYS A 163 11.89 -7.19 0.35
C LYS A 163 11.74 -8.17 -0.81
N ILE A 164 11.19 -7.68 -1.92
CA ILE A 164 11.24 -8.37 -3.20
C ILE A 164 12.09 -7.59 -4.18
N ILE A 165 12.74 -8.33 -5.08
CA ILE A 165 13.51 -7.79 -6.21
C ILE A 165 12.76 -8.19 -7.47
N LEU A 166 12.59 -7.23 -8.39
CA LEU A 166 11.92 -7.40 -9.68
C LEU A 166 12.78 -6.80 -10.77
N ASN A 167 12.81 -7.43 -11.94
CA ASN A 167 13.27 -6.79 -13.15
C ASN A 167 12.10 -6.01 -13.79
N ILE A 168 12.39 -4.98 -14.59
CA ILE A 168 11.34 -4.23 -15.30
C ILE A 168 10.60 -5.15 -16.26
N GLY A 169 9.27 -5.04 -16.29
CA GLY A 169 8.38 -5.90 -17.08
C GLY A 169 8.06 -7.24 -16.42
N GLU A 170 8.85 -7.66 -15.42
CA GLU A 170 8.62 -8.91 -14.70
C GLU A 170 7.46 -8.79 -13.71
N SER A 171 6.74 -9.89 -13.52
CA SER A 171 5.71 -10.04 -12.50
C SER A 171 6.09 -11.13 -11.49
N LYS A 172 5.93 -10.85 -10.20
CA LYS A 172 6.15 -11.82 -9.13
C LYS A 172 4.90 -12.01 -8.30
N THR A 173 4.52 -13.26 -8.08
CA THR A 173 3.39 -13.61 -7.22
C THR A 173 3.89 -14.10 -5.86
N LEU A 174 3.40 -13.48 -4.80
CA LEU A 174 3.64 -13.88 -3.41
C LEU A 174 2.39 -14.57 -2.88
N THR A 175 2.57 -15.69 -2.18
CA THR A 175 1.49 -16.39 -1.48
C THR A 175 1.61 -16.09 0.01
N ASP A 176 0.51 -15.61 0.60
CA ASP A 176 0.44 -15.41 2.04
C ASP A 176 0.20 -16.74 2.78
N THR A 177 1.25 -17.28 3.41
CA THR A 177 1.15 -18.50 4.23
C THR A 177 0.43 -18.28 5.55
N ASN A 178 0.24 -17.03 6.00
CA ASN A 178 -0.56 -16.72 7.19
C ASN A 178 -2.06 -16.67 6.88
N GLY A 179 -2.43 -16.63 5.60
CA GLY A 179 -3.81 -16.73 5.15
C GLY A 179 -4.70 -15.51 5.46
N VAL A 180 -4.11 -14.33 5.73
CA VAL A 180 -4.84 -13.14 6.21
C VAL A 180 -4.89 -12.00 5.19
N LEU A 181 -4.26 -12.12 4.02
CA LEU A 181 -4.25 -11.05 3.01
C LEU A 181 -5.66 -10.62 2.57
N SER A 182 -6.60 -11.56 2.48
CA SER A 182 -7.99 -11.27 2.13
C SER A 182 -8.68 -10.34 3.13
N ASP A 183 -8.21 -10.31 4.38
CA ASP A 183 -8.78 -9.52 5.47
C ASP A 183 -8.40 -8.04 5.36
N PHE A 184 -7.45 -7.70 4.50
CA PHE A 184 -7.00 -6.33 4.30
C PHE A 184 -7.93 -5.59 3.33
N LYS A 185 -8.84 -4.80 3.89
CA LYS A 185 -9.86 -4.02 3.18
C LYS A 185 -9.64 -2.50 3.25
N GLY A 186 -8.51 -2.09 3.80
CA GLY A 186 -8.19 -0.68 4.01
C GLY A 186 -7.61 0.03 2.79
N LYS A 187 -7.16 1.26 3.05
CA LYS A 187 -6.45 2.09 2.07
C LYS A 187 -5.21 1.36 1.53
N GLU A 188 -5.12 1.30 0.22
CA GLU A 188 -4.00 0.73 -0.53
C GLU A 188 -3.10 1.85 -1.06
N SER A 189 -1.79 1.71 -0.88
CA SER A 189 -0.79 2.65 -1.40
C SER A 189 0.15 1.90 -2.33
N VAL A 190 0.01 2.17 -3.63
CA VAL A 190 0.80 1.58 -4.69
C VAL A 190 1.80 2.63 -5.20
N PRO A 191 3.12 2.35 -5.17
CA PRO A 191 4.12 3.25 -5.71
C PRO A 191 3.94 3.49 -7.21
N LYS A 192 4.31 4.69 -7.69
CA LYS A 192 4.33 5.01 -9.11
C LYS A 192 5.16 3.97 -9.88
N GLY A 193 4.59 3.47 -10.97
CA GLY A 193 5.23 2.48 -11.83
C GLY A 193 5.15 1.04 -11.34
N ILE A 194 4.52 0.77 -10.19
CA ILE A 194 4.20 -0.58 -9.72
C ILE A 194 2.72 -0.87 -9.98
N SER A 195 2.41 -2.08 -10.46
CA SER A 195 1.04 -2.62 -10.52
C SER A 195 0.90 -3.77 -9.54
N VAL A 196 -0.26 -3.87 -8.90
CA VAL A 196 -0.56 -4.87 -7.89
C VAL A 196 -1.91 -5.51 -8.18
N LYS A 197 -1.98 -6.85 -8.17
CA LYS A 197 -3.22 -7.62 -8.28
C LYS A 197 -3.35 -8.56 -7.09
N ARG A 198 -4.52 -8.56 -6.45
CA ARG A 198 -4.87 -9.45 -5.34
C ARG A 198 -5.85 -10.52 -5.82
N ASN A 199 -5.58 -11.78 -5.50
CA ASN A 199 -6.50 -12.89 -5.71
C ASN A 199 -6.45 -13.83 -4.50
N GLY A 200 -7.45 -13.74 -3.62
CA GLY A 200 -7.44 -14.43 -2.33
C GLY A 200 -6.19 -14.08 -1.52
N ASN A 201 -5.40 -15.11 -1.19
CA ASN A 201 -4.14 -14.97 -0.45
C ASN A 201 -2.90 -14.81 -1.34
N LYS A 202 -3.08 -14.46 -2.62
CA LYS A 202 -1.97 -14.18 -3.55
C LYS A 202 -1.90 -12.69 -3.89
N LEU A 203 -0.68 -12.16 -3.87
CA LEU A 203 -0.34 -10.79 -4.26
C LEU A 203 0.62 -10.85 -5.45
N THR A 204 0.18 -10.42 -6.63
CA THR A 204 1.03 -10.29 -7.82
C THR A 204 1.49 -8.85 -7.96
N VAL A 205 2.80 -8.65 -8.08
CA VAL A 205 3.44 -7.33 -8.21
C VAL A 205 4.21 -7.27 -9.53
N THR A 206 4.02 -6.19 -10.30
CA THR A 206 4.67 -5.98 -11.59
C THR A 206 5.34 -4.60 -11.62
N ALA A 207 6.56 -4.51 -12.13
CA ALA A 207 7.29 -3.24 -12.26
C ALA A 207 7.30 -2.73 -13.71
N SER A 208 7.00 -1.45 -13.91
CA SER A 208 7.10 -0.77 -15.22
C SER A 208 8.38 0.07 -15.33
N THR A 209 8.63 0.62 -16.51
CA THR A 209 9.78 1.51 -16.79
C THR A 209 9.79 2.79 -15.95
N THR A 210 8.64 3.19 -15.41
CA THR A 210 8.49 4.38 -14.57
C THR A 210 8.70 4.10 -13.08
N ALA A 211 8.96 2.85 -12.68
CA ALA A 211 9.15 2.48 -11.29
C ALA A 211 10.44 3.10 -10.70
N ALA A 212 10.35 3.53 -9.44
CA ALA A 212 11.52 3.89 -8.66
C ALA A 212 12.36 2.63 -8.35
N GLU A 213 13.68 2.79 -8.20
CA GLU A 213 14.58 1.68 -7.86
C GLU A 213 14.24 1.06 -6.51
N ASN A 214 13.83 1.89 -5.55
CA ASN A 214 13.35 1.46 -4.25
C ASN A 214 11.99 2.09 -3.97
N SER A 215 11.02 1.27 -3.61
CA SER A 215 9.69 1.74 -3.23
C SER A 215 9.09 0.84 -2.16
N THR A 216 8.01 1.30 -1.53
CA THR A 216 7.27 0.52 -0.53
C THR A 216 5.80 0.50 -0.89
N TYR A 217 5.28 -0.70 -1.15
CA TYR A 217 3.85 -0.94 -1.20
C TYR A 217 3.33 -1.10 0.23
N SER A 218 2.13 -0.59 0.50
CA SER A 218 1.46 -0.80 1.78
C SER A 218 -0.04 -0.94 1.63
N LEU A 219 -0.63 -1.78 2.46
CA LEU A 219 -2.06 -1.98 2.52
C LEU A 219 -2.52 -2.04 3.98
N ASN A 220 -3.56 -1.27 4.28
CA ASN A 220 -4.18 -1.21 5.59
C ASN A 220 -5.16 -2.36 5.78
N LYS A 221 -5.25 -2.89 7.01
CA LYS A 221 -6.22 -3.93 7.34
C LYS A 221 -7.62 -3.35 7.45
N ILE A 222 -7.70 -2.25 8.19
CA ILE A 222 -8.95 -1.59 8.57
C ILE A 222 -9.40 -0.62 7.48
N ARG A 223 -10.70 -0.64 7.18
CA ARG A 223 -11.35 0.28 6.24
C ARG A 223 -11.12 1.74 6.66
N PRO A 224 -10.93 2.66 5.70
CA PRO A 224 -10.63 4.06 6.00
C PRO A 224 -11.73 4.74 6.83
N GLU A 225 -13.00 4.33 6.69
CA GLU A 225 -14.14 4.84 7.47
C GLU A 225 -14.04 4.58 8.99
N MET A 226 -13.20 3.62 9.40
CA MET A 226 -12.99 3.26 10.81
C MET A 226 -11.68 3.80 11.37
N ILE A 227 -10.97 4.64 10.62
CA ILE A 227 -9.70 5.23 11.08
C ILE A 227 -9.95 6.60 11.69
N GLY A 228 -9.65 6.72 12.98
CA GLY A 228 -9.82 7.95 13.74
C GLY A 228 -9.75 7.72 15.25
N GLN A 229 -10.00 8.78 15.99
CA GLN A 229 -10.20 8.72 17.43
C GLN A 229 -11.69 8.44 17.69
N SER A 230 -12.02 7.51 18.59
CA SER A 230 -13.43 7.25 18.87
C SER A 230 -14.08 8.44 19.54
N ILE A 231 -15.39 8.49 19.42
CA ILE A 231 -16.17 9.62 19.91
C ILE A 231 -17.28 9.07 20.80
N VAL A 232 -17.26 9.41 22.08
CA VAL A 232 -18.37 9.13 23.01
C VAL A 232 -19.31 10.33 23.02
N HIS A 233 -20.60 10.09 23.11
CA HIS A 233 -21.65 11.07 23.15
C HIS A 233 -22.42 10.86 24.45
N ARG A 234 -22.32 11.79 25.41
CA ARG A 234 -23.04 11.73 26.70
C ARG A 234 -24.26 12.62 26.81
N LYS A 235 -25.33 12.14 27.47
CA LYS A 235 -26.52 12.91 27.83
C LYS A 235 -26.89 12.68 29.31
N PRO A 236 -27.18 13.71 30.11
CA PRO A 236 -27.70 13.52 31.47
C PRO A 236 -29.04 12.75 31.46
N GLY A 237 -29.10 11.61 32.14
CA GLY A 237 -30.30 10.76 32.24
C GLY A 237 -30.64 9.99 30.97
N GLY A 238 -29.68 9.81 30.06
CA GLY A 238 -29.85 9.00 28.85
C GLY A 238 -28.52 8.39 28.40
N GLN A 239 -28.65 7.24 27.77
CA GLN A 239 -27.56 6.36 27.36
C GLN A 239 -26.42 7.01 26.55
N ASP A 240 -25.17 6.74 26.95
CA ASP A 240 -23.97 7.10 26.19
C ASP A 240 -23.91 6.35 24.84
N ILE A 241 -23.60 7.10 23.76
CA ILE A 241 -23.44 6.57 22.41
C ILE A 241 -21.97 6.70 21.98
N LEU A 242 -21.36 5.60 21.56
CA LEU A 242 -20.00 5.55 21.06
C LEU A 242 -20.00 5.41 19.54
N VAL A 243 -19.21 6.25 18.85
CA VAL A 243 -18.76 6.01 17.48
C VAL A 243 -17.37 5.39 17.57
N PRO A 244 -17.25 4.06 17.50
CA PRO A 244 -15.99 3.41 17.78
C PRO A 244 -15.08 3.48 16.56
N LEU A 245 -13.90 4.06 16.73
CA LEU A 245 -12.89 4.23 15.67
C LEU A 245 -11.54 3.69 16.14
N ARG A 246 -10.62 3.47 15.20
CA ARG A 246 -9.26 3.02 15.50
C ARG A 246 -8.21 3.97 14.98
N ALA A 247 -7.26 4.30 15.86
CA ALA A 247 -6.09 5.07 15.47
C ALA A 247 -5.14 4.26 14.57
N ASP A 248 -4.92 2.97 14.87
CA ASP A 248 -4.04 2.11 14.08
C ASP A 248 -4.82 1.36 12.95
N PRO A 249 -4.50 1.63 11.68
CA PRO A 249 -5.10 0.93 10.55
C PRO A 249 -4.63 -0.52 10.36
N GLY A 250 -3.63 -0.99 11.12
CA GLY A 250 -3.10 -2.34 11.02
C GLY A 250 -2.38 -2.57 9.68
N THR A 251 -1.42 -1.71 9.34
CA THR A 251 -0.74 -1.74 8.03
C THR A 251 0.30 -2.86 7.91
N PHE A 252 0.34 -3.53 6.75
CA PHE A 252 1.53 -4.25 6.31
C PHE A 252 2.25 -3.48 5.20
N LYS A 253 3.56 -3.69 5.11
CA LYS A 253 4.43 -3.06 4.11
C LYS A 253 5.21 -4.13 3.35
N LEU A 254 5.48 -3.90 2.08
CA LEU A 254 6.35 -4.72 1.24
C LEU A 254 7.37 -3.80 0.56
N LYS A 255 8.65 -4.04 0.81
CA LYS A 255 9.73 -3.30 0.15
C LYS A 255 9.95 -3.89 -1.25
N ILE A 256 10.05 -3.03 -2.25
CA ILE A 256 10.23 -3.43 -3.65
C ILE A 256 11.50 -2.76 -4.15
N GLN A 257 12.45 -3.56 -4.59
CA GLN A 257 13.59 -3.11 -5.37
C GLN A 257 13.36 -3.47 -6.83
N VAL A 258 13.52 -2.50 -7.72
CA VAL A 258 13.42 -2.69 -9.16
C VAL A 258 14.79 -2.56 -9.78
N ASN A 259 15.26 -3.64 -10.40
CA ASN A 259 16.46 -3.62 -11.22
C ASN A 259 16.11 -2.99 -12.57
N LYS A 260 16.80 -1.92 -12.91
CA LYS A 260 16.64 -1.25 -14.20
C LYS A 260 17.73 -1.73 -15.13
N TYR A 261 17.37 -2.30 -16.28
CA TYR A 261 18.33 -2.71 -17.32
C TYR A 261 18.21 -1.83 -18.55
N GLY A 262 19.26 -1.78 -19.35
CA GLY A 262 19.28 -1.22 -20.70
C GLY A 262 19.66 -2.28 -21.71
N ALA A 263 19.85 -1.84 -22.96
CA ALA A 263 20.32 -2.68 -24.04
C ALA A 263 21.44 -1.99 -24.82
N LEU A 264 22.19 -2.76 -25.59
CA LEU A 264 23.19 -2.26 -26.53
C LEU A 264 22.88 -2.81 -27.92
N LYS A 265 22.54 -1.92 -28.86
CA LYS A 265 22.44 -2.24 -30.29
C LYS A 265 23.78 -1.97 -30.96
N ILE A 266 24.33 -2.99 -31.58
CA ILE A 266 25.56 -2.93 -32.37
C ILE A 266 25.17 -3.01 -33.84
N THR A 267 25.64 -2.05 -34.63
CA THR A 267 25.46 -2.00 -36.08
C THR A 267 26.82 -2.14 -36.74
N LYS A 268 26.94 -3.06 -37.70
CA LYS A 268 28.16 -3.23 -38.48
C LYS A 268 27.99 -2.64 -39.89
N GLN A 269 28.96 -1.81 -40.28
CA GLN A 269 29.06 -1.22 -41.62
C GLN A 269 30.41 -1.50 -42.29
N ASP A 270 30.43 -1.48 -43.61
CA ASP A 270 31.66 -1.42 -44.41
C ASP A 270 32.11 0.03 -44.70
N GLU A 271 33.19 0.21 -45.48
CA GLU A 271 33.74 1.54 -45.77
C GLU A 271 32.78 2.44 -46.56
N ASP A 272 31.83 1.85 -47.30
CA ASP A 272 30.81 2.56 -48.09
C ASP A 272 29.53 2.83 -47.26
N GLY A 273 29.40 2.20 -46.09
CA GLY A 273 28.26 2.35 -45.18
C GLY A 273 27.18 1.28 -45.34
N ASN A 274 27.41 0.26 -46.16
CA ASN A 274 26.51 -0.88 -46.28
C ASN A 274 26.53 -1.70 -45.00
N LEU A 275 25.37 -2.26 -44.63
CA LEU A 275 25.22 -3.10 -43.45
C LEU A 275 25.84 -4.48 -43.66
N VAL A 276 26.56 -4.98 -42.67
CA VAL A 276 27.36 -6.21 -42.80
C VAL A 276 26.88 -7.30 -41.84
N PRO A 277 26.36 -8.42 -42.35
CA PRO A 277 25.97 -9.56 -41.53
C PRO A 277 27.18 -10.40 -41.09
N ASN A 278 26.93 -11.36 -40.19
CA ASN A 278 27.88 -12.40 -39.77
C ASN A 278 29.16 -11.88 -39.11
N THR A 279 29.14 -10.68 -38.53
CA THR A 279 30.27 -10.10 -37.79
C THR A 279 30.09 -10.33 -36.30
N SER A 280 31.11 -10.87 -35.63
CA SER A 280 31.07 -11.22 -34.21
C SER A 280 31.76 -10.16 -33.35
N PHE A 281 31.10 -9.77 -32.27
CA PHE A 281 31.57 -8.82 -31.27
C PHE A 281 31.62 -9.47 -29.90
N LYS A 282 32.74 -9.32 -29.20
CA LYS A 282 32.80 -9.55 -27.76
C LYS A 282 32.31 -8.29 -27.04
N VAL A 283 31.53 -8.49 -25.98
CA VAL A 283 31.14 -7.42 -25.07
C VAL A 283 31.65 -7.78 -23.67
N SER A 284 32.25 -6.83 -22.96
CA SER A 284 32.74 -7.02 -21.59
C SER A 284 32.42 -5.81 -20.70
N LYS A 285 32.41 -6.02 -19.38
CA LYS A 285 32.46 -4.94 -18.39
C LYS A 285 33.89 -4.50 -18.06
N ASN A 286 34.89 -5.32 -18.39
CA ASN A 286 36.29 -5.06 -18.11
C ASN A 286 36.96 -4.41 -19.32
N ALA A 287 37.75 -3.36 -19.07
CA ALA A 287 38.42 -2.59 -20.12
C ALA A 287 39.45 -3.40 -20.92
N ASP A 288 39.99 -4.46 -20.34
CA ASP A 288 40.93 -5.40 -20.96
C ASP A 288 40.25 -6.54 -21.73
N MET A 289 38.92 -6.53 -21.84
CA MET A 289 38.09 -7.59 -22.44
C MET A 289 38.19 -8.95 -21.73
N SER A 290 38.76 -9.02 -20.52
CA SER A 290 38.71 -10.23 -19.70
C SER A 290 37.26 -10.58 -19.34
N SER A 291 36.97 -11.88 -19.21
CA SER A 291 35.65 -12.40 -18.84
C SER A 291 34.47 -11.74 -19.57
N PRO A 292 34.43 -11.80 -20.92
CA PRO A 292 33.38 -11.17 -21.69
C PRO A 292 32.01 -11.72 -21.27
N ILE A 293 31.00 -10.84 -21.24
CA ILE A 293 29.62 -11.24 -20.95
C ILE A 293 29.04 -12.14 -22.04
N GLY A 294 29.59 -12.06 -23.25
CA GLY A 294 29.20 -12.88 -24.38
C GLY A 294 29.90 -12.48 -25.67
N THR A 295 29.69 -13.30 -26.70
CA THR A 295 30.02 -12.99 -28.10
C THR A 295 28.71 -12.95 -28.88
N TYR A 296 28.50 -11.89 -29.63
CA TYR A 296 27.24 -11.58 -30.32
C TYR A 296 27.51 -11.36 -31.79
N GLN A 297 26.74 -12.01 -32.66
CA GLN A 297 26.94 -11.94 -34.11
C GLN A 297 25.84 -11.13 -34.79
N THR A 298 26.21 -10.27 -35.75
CA THR A 298 25.24 -9.50 -36.55
C THR A 298 24.39 -10.41 -37.42
N GLY A 299 23.08 -10.15 -37.43
CA GLY A 299 22.11 -10.83 -38.29
C GLY A 299 22.18 -10.35 -39.74
N SER A 300 21.25 -10.82 -40.57
CA SER A 300 21.15 -10.45 -41.99
C SER A 300 20.94 -8.96 -42.24
N ASP A 301 20.38 -8.24 -41.27
CA ASP A 301 20.20 -6.78 -41.28
C ASP A 301 21.48 -6.02 -40.86
N GLY A 302 22.58 -6.72 -40.59
CA GLY A 302 23.84 -6.15 -40.13
C GLY A 302 23.82 -5.60 -38.70
N THR A 303 22.82 -5.95 -37.89
CA THR A 303 22.73 -5.52 -36.49
C THR A 303 22.66 -6.68 -35.51
N VAL A 304 23.01 -6.43 -34.25
CA VAL A 304 22.76 -7.34 -33.12
C VAL A 304 22.43 -6.52 -31.87
N THR A 305 21.50 -7.01 -31.04
CA THR A 305 21.11 -6.34 -29.80
C THR A 305 21.45 -7.22 -28.59
N VAL A 306 22.17 -6.64 -27.63
CA VAL A 306 22.46 -7.25 -26.34
C VAL A 306 21.50 -6.67 -25.30
N ASN A 307 20.61 -7.52 -24.79
CA ASN A 307 19.57 -7.12 -23.82
C ASN A 307 20.05 -7.31 -22.37
N ASP A 308 19.23 -6.84 -21.42
CA ASP A 308 19.36 -7.07 -19.98
C ASP A 308 20.72 -6.61 -19.40
N LEU A 309 21.28 -5.55 -19.96
CA LEU A 309 22.54 -4.97 -19.50
C LEU A 309 22.28 -4.04 -18.31
N ALA A 310 22.97 -4.31 -17.20
CA ALA A 310 22.94 -3.41 -16.05
C ALA A 310 23.52 -2.03 -16.45
N PRO A 311 22.96 -0.90 -15.98
CA PRO A 311 23.46 0.43 -16.31
C PRO A 311 24.92 0.57 -15.88
N ALA A 312 25.82 0.69 -16.85
CA ALA A 312 27.25 0.72 -16.66
C ALA A 312 27.95 1.08 -17.98
N THR A 313 29.26 1.27 -17.89
CA THR A 313 30.15 1.28 -19.04
C THR A 313 30.46 -0.14 -19.49
N TYR A 314 30.33 -0.40 -20.79
CA TYR A 314 30.70 -1.64 -21.44
C TYR A 314 31.76 -1.40 -22.50
N TYR A 315 32.49 -2.45 -22.80
CA TYR A 315 33.56 -2.49 -23.79
C TYR A 315 33.18 -3.46 -24.90
N VAL A 316 33.32 -3.02 -26.14
CA VAL A 316 32.96 -3.76 -27.35
C VAL A 316 34.20 -3.92 -28.21
N GLN A 317 34.46 -5.14 -28.68
CA GLN A 317 35.59 -5.45 -29.56
C GLN A 317 35.15 -6.43 -30.64
N GLU A 318 35.55 -6.23 -31.89
CA GLU A 318 35.33 -7.24 -32.92
C GLU A 318 36.20 -8.48 -32.66
N SER A 319 35.59 -9.65 -32.74
CA SER A 319 36.30 -10.93 -32.63
C SER A 319 36.43 -11.64 -33.97
N ALA A 320 35.51 -11.42 -34.90
CA ALA A 320 35.57 -11.97 -36.25
C ALA A 320 34.74 -11.13 -37.23
N VAL A 321 35.23 -10.96 -38.45
CA VAL A 321 34.55 -10.25 -39.55
C VAL A 321 34.53 -11.12 -40.81
N PRO A 322 33.60 -10.90 -41.75
CA PRO A 322 33.63 -11.53 -43.07
C PRO A 322 34.98 -11.36 -43.77
N ASN A 323 35.39 -12.35 -44.57
CA ASN A 323 36.76 -12.45 -45.09
C ASN A 323 37.20 -11.23 -45.94
N HIS A 324 36.28 -10.53 -46.61
CA HIS A 324 36.59 -9.37 -47.44
C HIS A 324 36.90 -8.10 -46.62
N LEU A 325 36.65 -8.09 -45.30
CA LEU A 325 36.90 -6.96 -44.42
C LEU A 325 38.17 -7.15 -43.57
N ILE A 326 38.79 -6.04 -43.20
CA ILE A 326 39.91 -6.00 -42.24
C ILE A 326 39.33 -6.04 -40.82
N LEU A 327 39.76 -6.98 -39.98
CA LEU A 327 39.34 -7.07 -38.57
C LEU A 327 39.91 -5.90 -37.76
N ASP A 328 39.06 -5.18 -37.03
CA ASP A 328 39.49 -4.13 -36.10
C ASP A 328 39.45 -4.62 -34.64
N LYS A 329 40.63 -4.82 -34.04
CA LYS A 329 40.74 -5.28 -32.64
C LYS A 329 40.69 -4.12 -31.62
N THR A 330 40.43 -2.89 -32.05
CA THR A 330 40.30 -1.75 -31.15
C THR A 330 39.13 -1.97 -30.18
N ILE A 331 39.34 -1.63 -28.91
CA ILE A 331 38.32 -1.73 -27.87
C ILE A 331 37.56 -0.39 -27.82
N HIS A 332 36.25 -0.45 -27.97
CA HIS A 332 35.37 0.71 -27.92
C HIS A 332 34.56 0.73 -26.63
N THR A 333 34.35 1.93 -26.10
CA THR A 333 33.60 2.14 -24.85
C THR A 333 32.17 2.58 -25.16
N VAL A 334 31.18 1.99 -24.51
CA VAL A 334 29.77 2.34 -24.66
C VAL A 334 29.09 2.44 -23.29
N SER A 335 28.42 3.56 -23.03
CA SER A 335 27.67 3.76 -21.79
C SER A 335 26.23 3.28 -21.95
N VAL A 336 25.85 2.23 -21.21
CA VAL A 336 24.47 1.74 -21.16
C VAL A 336 23.74 2.42 -20.01
N SER A 337 22.58 3.01 -20.30
CA SER A 337 21.69 3.62 -19.32
C SER A 337 20.47 2.74 -19.07
N ALA A 338 19.92 2.82 -17.86
CA ALA A 338 18.64 2.22 -17.51
C ALA A 338 17.54 2.60 -18.51
N ASN A 339 16.75 1.62 -18.95
CA ASN A 339 15.60 1.79 -19.85
C ASN A 339 15.92 2.41 -21.21
N LYS A 340 17.18 2.35 -21.66
CA LYS A 340 17.59 2.86 -22.97
C LYS A 340 18.38 1.81 -23.72
N THR A 341 18.28 1.88 -25.04
CA THR A 341 19.17 1.15 -25.94
C THR A 341 20.31 2.09 -26.34
N ALA A 342 21.51 1.81 -25.85
CA ALA A 342 22.72 2.43 -26.37
C ALA A 342 22.99 1.92 -27.78
N SER A 343 23.54 2.76 -28.65
CA SER A 343 23.88 2.39 -30.02
C SER A 343 25.38 2.52 -30.24
N PHE A 344 25.96 1.52 -30.89
CA PHE A 344 27.35 1.51 -31.32
C PHE A 344 27.43 1.07 -32.79
N THR A 345 28.17 1.80 -33.61
CA THR A 345 28.37 1.47 -35.02
C THR A 345 29.85 1.22 -35.28
N ALA A 346 30.19 0.03 -35.75
CA ALA A 346 31.55 -0.35 -36.15
C ALA A 346 31.68 -0.33 -37.68
N ARG A 347 32.70 0.36 -38.20
CA ARG A 347 32.96 0.51 -39.63
C ARG A 347 34.33 -0.05 -39.99
N ASN A 348 34.39 -0.95 -40.98
CA ASN A 348 35.65 -1.57 -41.40
C ASN A 348 35.97 -1.30 -42.86
N LYS A 349 37.26 -1.22 -43.15
CA LYS A 349 37.79 -1.13 -44.51
C LYS A 349 37.79 -2.48 -45.19
N TRP A 350 37.68 -2.45 -46.51
CA TRP A 350 37.83 -3.63 -47.35
C TRP A 350 39.31 -4.04 -47.43
N LYS A 351 39.59 -5.33 -47.55
CA LYS A 351 40.91 -5.81 -47.93
C LYS A 351 41.18 -5.40 -49.37
N LYS A 352 42.17 -4.54 -49.59
CA LYS A 352 42.57 -4.06 -50.92
C LYS A 352 43.77 -4.83 -51.43
N GLY A 353 43.70 -5.29 -52.68
CA GLY A 353 44.81 -5.89 -53.41
C GLY A 353 45.40 -4.91 -54.43
N ARG A 354 46.59 -5.23 -54.95
CA ARG A 354 47.17 -4.54 -56.11
C ARG A 354 47.39 -5.57 -57.21
N VAL A 355 46.92 -5.27 -58.42
CA VAL A 355 47.24 -6.03 -59.62
C VAL A 355 48.28 -5.26 -60.41
N GLN A 356 49.41 -5.91 -60.75
CA GLN A 356 50.41 -5.37 -61.68
C GLN A 356 50.33 -6.15 -62.99
N ILE A 357 50.01 -5.45 -64.07
CA ILE A 357 49.90 -6.05 -65.41
C ILE A 357 51.13 -5.62 -66.20
N ARG A 358 51.93 -6.60 -66.64
CA ARG A 358 52.98 -6.39 -67.64
C ARG A 358 52.45 -6.88 -68.98
N LYS A 359 52.16 -5.95 -69.88
CA LYS A 359 51.87 -6.29 -71.28
C LYS A 359 53.18 -6.60 -71.98
N VAL A 360 53.29 -7.80 -72.54
CA VAL A 360 54.36 -8.21 -73.48
C VAL A 360 53.87 -8.13 -74.91
#